data_AF-A0A966S5W6-F1
#
_entry.id   AF-A0A966S5W6-F1
#
_cell.length_a   1.000
_cell.length_b   1.000
_cell.length_c   1.000
_cell.angle_alpha   90.00
_cell.angle_beta   90.00
_cell.angle_gamma   90.00
#
_symmetry.space_group_name_H-M   'P 1'
#
loop_
_entity.id
_entity.type
_entity.pdbx_description
1 polymer ?
#
loop_
_entity_poly.entity_id
_entity_poly.type
_entity_poly.pdbx_seq_one_letter_code
_entity_poly.pdbx_strand_id
1 'polypeptide(L)'
;MASIKNWCQHPDPVLSELSRLIVNRQLLKIRFTKEAVASSTVSTLRKETAARLAISEEEAAYFVFTGEACNTTYNPNDERIHILFKNGDVKDISEVDNALINHGSSKAYGEIKKHFICQPGNN
;
A
#
# COMPACT_ATOMS: atom_id res chain seq x y z
N MET A 1 -3.49 -1.87 24.98
CA MET A 1 -2.81 -0.68 24.42
C MET A 1 -1.87 -0.04 25.45
N ALA A 2 -0.94 -0.82 26.03
CA ALA A 2 0.01 -0.31 27.04
C ALA A 2 1.45 -0.23 26.49
N SER A 3 1.87 -1.18 25.65
CA SER A 3 3.25 -1.30 25.20
C SER A 3 3.70 -0.16 24.28
N ILE A 4 2.90 0.24 23.29
CA ILE A 4 3.31 1.27 22.31
C ILE A 4 3.53 2.65 22.95
N LYS A 5 2.74 2.99 23.98
CA LYS A 5 2.93 4.23 24.74
C LYS A 5 4.20 4.18 25.59
N ASN A 6 4.51 3.00 26.14
CA ASN A 6 5.76 2.80 26.88
C ASN A 6 6.99 2.86 25.96
N TRP A 7 6.87 2.29 24.75
CA TRP A 7 7.95 2.26 23.78
C TRP A 7 8.33 3.64 23.25
N CYS A 8 7.46 4.65 23.30
CA CYS A 8 7.80 6.05 22.99
C CYS A 8 8.98 6.61 23.83
N GLN A 9 9.34 5.98 24.95
CA GLN A 9 10.45 6.34 25.83
C GLN A 9 11.57 5.29 25.85
N HIS A 10 11.52 4.29 24.95
CA HIS A 10 12.53 3.24 24.87
C HIS A 10 13.87 3.84 24.40
N PRO A 11 15.02 3.36 24.90
CA PRO A 11 16.35 3.85 24.49
C PRO A 11 16.67 3.57 23.02
N ASP A 12 16.02 2.58 22.41
CA ASP A 12 16.16 2.31 20.97
C ASP A 12 15.50 3.44 20.14
N PRO A 13 16.27 4.17 19.31
CA PRO A 13 15.78 5.34 18.59
C PRO A 13 14.74 4.97 17.52
N VAL A 14 14.88 3.80 16.89
CA VAL A 14 13.96 3.34 15.85
C VAL A 14 12.58 3.02 16.46
N LEU A 15 12.57 2.19 17.50
CA LEU A 15 11.36 1.75 18.18
C LEU A 15 10.63 2.91 18.85
N SER A 16 11.37 3.80 19.52
CA SER A 16 10.77 4.94 20.21
C SER A 16 10.17 5.95 19.24
N GLU A 17 10.84 6.23 18.13
CA GLU A 17 10.34 7.14 17.10
C GLU A 17 9.13 6.54 16.38
N LEU A 18 9.19 5.29 15.90
CA LEU A 18 8.03 4.62 15.28
C LEU A 18 6.82 4.61 16.21
N SER A 19 7.03 4.29 17.49
CA SER A 19 5.97 4.30 18.49
C SER A 19 5.38 5.69 18.67
N ARG A 20 6.22 6.74 18.71
CA ARG A 20 5.79 8.14 18.81
C ARG A 20 4.99 8.58 17.58
N LEU A 21 5.43 8.24 16.38
CA LEU A 21 4.72 8.52 15.13
C LEU A 21 3.31 7.92 15.15
N ILE A 22 3.17 6.66 15.61
CA ILE A 22 1.87 5.98 15.70
C ILE A 22 0.98 6.63 16.77
N VAL A 23 1.51 6.87 17.98
CA VAL A 23 0.74 7.44 19.10
C VAL A 23 0.26 8.86 18.79
N ASN A 24 1.08 9.68 18.14
CA ASN A 24 0.76 11.06 17.78
C ASN A 24 0.05 11.18 16.42
N ARG A 25 -0.27 10.07 15.75
CA ARG A 25 -0.85 10.03 14.39
C ARG A 25 -0.03 10.81 13.35
N GLN A 26 1.28 10.91 13.54
CA GLN A 26 2.23 11.48 12.58
C GLN A 26 2.76 10.37 11.67
N LEU A 27 1.88 9.80 10.85
CA LEU A 27 2.20 8.63 10.03
C LEU A 27 3.19 8.97 8.91
N LEU A 28 3.94 7.95 8.48
CA LEU A 28 4.77 8.04 7.28
C LEU A 28 3.90 8.36 6.05
N LYS A 29 4.40 9.23 5.18
CA LYS A 29 3.74 9.63 3.93
C LYS A 29 3.98 8.55 2.87
N ILE A 30 2.89 8.14 2.21
CA ILE A 30 2.92 7.20 1.09
C ILE A 30 2.75 7.96 -0.22
N ARG A 31 3.58 7.65 -1.22
CA ARG A 31 3.44 8.12 -2.60
C ARG A 31 3.34 6.91 -3.54
N PHE A 32 2.28 6.88 -4.35
CA PHE A 32 2.07 5.83 -5.34
C PHE A 32 2.68 6.22 -6.69
N THR A 33 3.33 5.26 -7.33
CA THR A 33 3.94 5.38 -8.66
C THR A 33 3.46 4.26 -9.57
N LYS A 34 3.41 4.53 -10.87
CA LYS A 34 3.08 3.51 -11.88
C LYS A 34 4.22 2.50 -12.04
N GLU A 35 5.45 2.97 -11.90
CA GLU A 35 6.67 2.17 -12.05
C GLU A 35 7.37 1.99 -10.70
N ALA A 36 8.23 0.97 -10.61
CA ALA A 36 9.06 0.73 -9.44
C ALA A 36 9.92 1.95 -9.11
N VAL A 37 10.03 2.28 -7.83
CA VAL A 37 10.82 3.42 -7.38
C VAL A 37 12.30 3.10 -7.50
N ALA A 38 13.06 4.01 -8.13
CA ALA A 38 14.49 3.82 -8.34
C ALA A 38 15.24 3.65 -7.01
N SER A 39 16.18 2.70 -6.97
CA SER A 39 17.00 2.41 -5.78
C SER A 39 17.83 3.61 -5.33
N SER A 40 18.26 4.46 -6.27
CA SER A 40 18.96 5.72 -5.98
C SER A 40 18.09 6.68 -5.17
N THR A 41 16.81 6.82 -5.53
CA THR A 41 15.86 7.66 -4.77
C THR A 41 15.65 7.14 -3.36
N VAL A 42 15.49 5.82 -3.20
CA VAL A 42 15.36 5.18 -1.88
C VAL A 42 16.62 5.40 -1.04
N SER A 43 17.81 5.24 -1.62
CA SER A 43 19.09 5.45 -0.93
C SER A 43 19.24 6.90 -0.47
N THR A 44 18.93 7.89 -1.32
CA THR A 44 18.98 9.31 -0.95
C THR A 44 18.05 9.60 0.23
N LEU A 45 16.80 9.15 0.17
CA LEU A 45 15.82 9.35 1.26
C LEU A 45 16.22 8.65 2.56
N ARG A 46 16.85 7.48 2.47
CA ARG A 46 17.41 6.79 3.64
C ARG A 46 18.55 7.57 4.27
N LYS A 47 19.47 8.11 3.47
CA LYS A 47 20.57 8.96 3.95
C LYS A 47 20.06 10.22 4.64
N GLU A 48 19.07 10.90 4.04
CA GLU A 48 18.42 12.06 4.64
C GLU A 48 17.74 11.71 5.98
N THR A 49 17.06 10.56 6.03
CA THR A 49 16.37 10.12 7.24
C THR A 49 17.35 9.68 8.33
N ALA A 50 18.41 8.96 7.96
CA ALA A 50 19.50 8.56 8.84
C ALA A 50 20.15 9.77 9.49
N ALA A 51 20.48 10.80 8.69
CA ALA A 51 21.05 12.04 9.18
C ALA A 51 20.09 12.82 10.10
N ARG A 52 18.79 12.89 9.75
CA ARG A 52 17.79 13.61 10.56
C ARG A 52 17.52 12.94 11.91
N LEU A 53 17.48 11.61 11.95
CA LEU A 53 17.18 10.84 13.15
C LEU A 53 18.45 10.40 13.92
N ALA A 54 19.63 10.71 13.40
CA ALA A 54 20.93 10.29 13.94
C ALA A 54 21.02 8.75 14.13
N ILE A 55 20.57 8.00 13.12
CA ILE A 55 20.58 6.53 13.06
C ILE A 55 21.40 6.06 11.84
N SER A 56 21.71 4.78 11.78
CA SER A 56 22.37 4.18 10.61
C SER A 56 21.47 4.16 9.37
N GLU A 57 22.06 4.03 8.17
CA GLU A 57 21.29 3.83 6.93
C GLU A 57 20.47 2.53 6.95
N GLU A 58 20.94 1.51 7.66
CA GLU A 58 20.22 0.25 7.85
C GLU A 58 18.96 0.45 8.70
N GLU A 59 19.08 1.19 9.82
CA GLU A 59 17.95 1.56 10.66
C GLU A 59 16.97 2.51 9.93
N ALA A 60 17.47 3.38 9.06
CA ALA A 60 16.61 4.23 8.23
C ALA A 60 15.70 3.42 7.28
N ALA A 61 15.99 2.15 7.00
CA ALA A 61 15.13 1.28 6.21
C ALA A 61 13.77 1.00 6.88
N TYR A 62 13.66 1.13 8.20
CA TYR A 62 12.37 1.04 8.92
C TYR A 62 11.43 2.23 8.63
N PHE A 63 11.99 3.37 8.19
CA PHE A 63 11.24 4.59 7.91
C PHE A 63 11.06 4.84 6.41
N VAL A 64 12.00 4.37 5.58
CA VAL A 64 11.98 4.54 4.13
C VAL A 64 12.04 3.18 3.43
N PHE A 65 10.90 2.77 2.91
CA PHE A 65 10.72 1.49 2.23
C PHE A 65 9.76 1.61 1.05
N THR A 66 9.87 0.65 0.14
CA THR A 66 9.04 0.54 -1.05
C THR A 66 8.28 -0.76 -1.03
N GLY A 67 7.15 -0.82 -1.71
CA GLY A 67 6.42 -2.06 -1.90
C GLY A 67 5.49 -1.99 -3.10
N GLU A 68 4.79 -3.10 -3.32
CA GLU A 68 3.76 -3.23 -4.33
C GLU A 68 2.42 -3.43 -3.65
N ALA A 69 1.46 -2.59 -4.01
CA ALA A 69 0.06 -2.78 -3.69
C ALA A 69 -0.61 -3.38 -4.92
N CYS A 70 -1.00 -4.65 -4.81
CA CYS A 70 -1.88 -5.31 -5.74
C CYS A 70 -3.32 -5.16 -5.24
N ASN A 71 -4.21 -4.67 -6.10
CA ASN A 71 -5.63 -4.79 -5.87
C ASN A 71 -6.25 -5.63 -7.00
N THR A 72 -6.76 -6.80 -6.64
CA THR A 72 -7.59 -7.65 -7.51
C THR A 72 -9.04 -7.34 -7.18
N THR A 73 -9.77 -6.75 -8.14
CA THR A 73 -11.17 -6.33 -7.88
C THR A 73 -12.16 -7.47 -8.11
N TYR A 74 -11.88 -8.35 -9.08
CA TYR A 74 -12.65 -9.56 -9.36
C TYR A 74 -11.77 -10.56 -10.12
N ASN A 75 -11.74 -11.83 -9.70
CA ASN A 75 -11.04 -12.89 -10.41
C ASN A 75 -12.06 -13.87 -11.05
N PRO A 76 -12.36 -13.76 -12.35
CA PRO A 76 -13.35 -14.63 -13.01
C PRO A 76 -12.99 -16.13 -13.00
N ASN A 77 -11.74 -16.49 -12.69
CA ASN A 77 -11.31 -17.89 -12.58
C ASN A 77 -11.66 -18.53 -11.22
N ASP A 78 -11.82 -17.72 -10.17
CA ASP A 78 -12.04 -18.19 -8.79
C ASP A 78 -13.42 -17.75 -8.26
N GLU A 79 -13.90 -16.59 -8.71
CA GLU A 79 -15.18 -15.99 -8.37
C GLU A 79 -16.03 -15.93 -9.64
N ARG A 80 -17.09 -16.75 -9.72
CA ARG A 80 -18.08 -16.68 -10.80
C ARG A 80 -19.38 -16.09 -10.29
N ILE A 81 -19.80 -14.97 -10.86
CA ILE A 81 -21.11 -14.39 -10.62
C ILE A 81 -22.07 -14.85 -11.72
N HIS A 82 -23.08 -15.62 -11.32
CA HIS A 82 -24.16 -16.04 -12.21
C HIS A 82 -25.37 -15.11 -12.05
N ILE A 83 -25.98 -14.73 -13.18
CA ILE A 83 -27.16 -13.86 -13.24
C ILE A 83 -28.35 -14.69 -13.73
N LEU A 84 -29.38 -14.80 -12.89
CA LEU A 84 -30.67 -15.40 -13.25
C LEU A 84 -31.59 -14.35 -13.87
N PHE A 85 -31.98 -14.56 -15.12
CA PHE A 85 -32.90 -13.71 -15.86
C PHE A 85 -34.35 -14.10 -15.57
N LYS A 86 -35.27 -13.16 -15.80
CA LYS A 86 -36.72 -13.35 -15.55
C LYS A 86 -37.34 -14.46 -16.41
N ASN A 87 -36.71 -14.81 -17.53
CA ASN A 87 -37.10 -15.92 -18.39
C ASN A 87 -36.59 -17.28 -17.89
N GLY A 88 -35.85 -17.32 -16.77
CA GLY A 88 -35.29 -18.53 -16.19
C GLY A 88 -33.88 -18.87 -16.66
N ASP A 89 -33.33 -18.14 -17.64
CA ASP A 89 -31.97 -18.37 -18.12
C ASP A 89 -30.95 -17.92 -17.08
N VAL A 90 -29.88 -18.69 -16.92
CA VAL A 90 -28.71 -18.32 -16.10
C VAL A 90 -27.55 -18.06 -17.04
N LYS A 91 -26.92 -16.89 -16.91
CA LYS A 91 -25.69 -16.56 -17.66
C LYS A 91 -24.59 -16.13 -16.71
N ASP A 92 -23.35 -16.32 -17.12
CA ASP A 92 -22.21 -15.75 -16.40
C ASP A 92 -22.18 -14.23 -16.58
N ILE A 93 -21.73 -13.48 -15.57
CA ILE A 93 -21.61 -12.02 -15.64
C ILE A 93 -20.75 -11.54 -16.82
N SER A 94 -19.77 -12.34 -17.25
CA SER A 94 -18.93 -12.08 -18.42
C SER A 94 -19.68 -12.16 -19.76
N GLU A 95 -20.82 -12.85 -19.80
CA GLU A 95 -21.65 -13.04 -20.99
C GLU A 95 -22.80 -12.01 -21.10
N VAL A 96 -22.93 -11.13 -20.11
CA VAL A 96 -23.98 -10.12 -20.05
C VAL A 96 -23.50 -8.81 -20.68
N ASP A 97 -24.08 -8.48 -21.83
CA ASP A 97 -23.81 -7.21 -22.51
C ASP A 97 -24.54 -6.04 -21.81
N ASN A 98 -23.87 -5.42 -20.83
CA ASN A 98 -24.36 -4.26 -20.11
C ASN A 98 -23.23 -3.25 -19.95
N ALA A 99 -23.50 -1.97 -20.24
CA ALA A 99 -22.51 -0.90 -20.17
C ALA A 99 -21.78 -0.82 -18.81
N LEU A 100 -22.47 -1.03 -17.68
CA LEU A 100 -21.83 -0.98 -16.35
C LEU A 100 -20.90 -2.18 -16.10
N ILE A 101 -21.21 -3.34 -16.69
CA ILE A 101 -20.42 -4.58 -16.60
C ILE A 101 -19.23 -4.53 -17.57
N ASN A 102 -19.44 -3.96 -18.75
CA ASN A 102 -18.47 -3.85 -19.83
C ASN A 102 -17.49 -2.69 -19.66
N HIS A 103 -17.89 -1.54 -19.09
CA HIS A 103 -16.97 -0.44 -18.77
C HIS A 103 -16.03 -0.75 -17.60
N GLY A 104 -16.34 -1.76 -16.79
CA GLY A 104 -15.40 -2.32 -15.83
C GLY A 104 -14.31 -3.18 -16.49
N SER A 105 -14.52 -3.71 -17.68
CA SER A 105 -13.84 -4.95 -18.09
C SER A 105 -12.33 -4.89 -18.36
N SER A 106 -11.76 -3.71 -18.63
CA SER A 106 -10.30 -3.56 -18.80
C SER A 106 -9.56 -3.21 -17.50
N LYS A 107 -10.27 -2.84 -16.42
CA LYS A 107 -9.67 -2.46 -15.12
C LYS A 107 -10.28 -3.17 -13.90
N ALA A 108 -11.45 -3.77 -14.01
CA ALA A 108 -12.15 -4.51 -12.97
C ALA A 108 -11.79 -5.99 -12.96
N TYR A 109 -11.29 -6.52 -14.09
CA TYR A 109 -10.93 -7.93 -14.27
C TYR A 109 -9.41 -8.17 -14.33
N GLY A 110 -8.62 -7.16 -13.97
CA GLY A 110 -7.16 -7.21 -14.00
C GLY A 110 -6.54 -6.88 -12.65
N GLU A 111 -5.40 -7.49 -12.37
CA GLU A 111 -4.55 -7.13 -11.23
C GLU A 111 -4.04 -5.70 -11.41
N ILE A 112 -4.52 -4.74 -10.62
CA ILE A 112 -3.98 -3.39 -10.63
C ILE A 112 -2.77 -3.37 -9.69
N LYS A 113 -1.57 -3.52 -10.26
CA LYS A 113 -0.31 -3.31 -9.54
C LYS A 113 0.01 -1.82 -9.47
N LYS A 114 0.24 -1.32 -8.26
CA LYS A 114 0.80 0.01 -8.00
C LYS A 114 2.04 -0.15 -7.14
N HIS A 115 3.11 0.52 -7.51
CA HIS A 115 4.28 0.64 -6.64
C HIS A 115 4.06 1.80 -5.68
N PHE A 116 4.67 1.73 -4.50
CA PHE A 116 4.66 2.83 -3.55
C PHE A 116 6.02 3.00 -2.88
N ILE A 117 6.28 4.22 -2.44
CA ILE A 117 7.34 4.55 -1.49
C ILE A 117 6.72 5.18 -0.24
N CYS A 118 7.21 4.72 0.91
CA CYS A 118 6.90 5.25 2.22
C CYS A 118 8.10 6.03 2.74
N GLN A 119 7.86 7.20 3.33
CA GLN A 119 8.91 8.05 3.91
C GLN A 119 8.33 8.92 5.04
N PRO A 120 9.15 9.43 5.96
CA PRO A 120 8.67 10.40 6.95
C PRO A 120 8.15 11.68 6.30
N GLY A 121 7.17 12.32 6.95
CA GLY A 121 6.71 13.63 6.53
C GLY A 121 7.74 14.72 6.81
N ASN A 122 8.09 15.53 5.81
CA ASN A 122 8.69 16.84 6.08
C ASN A 122 7.58 17.70 6.72
N ASN A 123 7.87 18.21 7.92
CA ASN A 123 7.08 19.22 8.60
C ASN A 123 7.91 20.50 8.65
#